data_AF-A0A2P2D8W6-F1
#
_entry.id   AF-A0A2P2D8W6-F1
#
_cell.length_a   1.000
_cell.length_b   1.000
_cell.length_c   1.000
_cell.angle_alpha   90.00
_cell.angle_beta   90.00
_cell.angle_gamma   90.00
#
_symmetry.space_group_name_H-M   'P 1'
#
loop_
_entity.id
_entity.type
_entity.pdbx_description
1 polymer ?
#
loop_
_entity_poly.entity_id
_entity_poly.type
_entity_poly.pdbx_seq_one_letter_code
_entity_poly.pdbx_strand_id
1 'polypeptide(L)'
;MFSLSLGAWETDIDYNYEYQKNGPYTKFSDWVPYKLHKWEPKYLEDFYELYNLKQHYNDNELRKNIYWLKIALGKRFRHPKHALCETKTEQEYYKYRNLMFMHINIQIMRSYMRLGSKFDKRHVYFYNLDFAHELKESFTVAESFYKEAIPYWEKAKEYADKANEVPVDLDLGTIETERYEIVTGKLDFGHIIDTHLNRLDGKKKIVSEYLAKYPEADAKALDLIDQTN
;
A
#
# COMPACT_ATOMS: atom_id res chain seq x y z
N MET A 1 22.14 -62.84 -31.18
CA MET A 1 21.42 -61.57 -31.44
C MET A 1 22.15 -60.47 -30.70
N PHE A 2 22.92 -59.65 -31.42
CA PHE A 2 23.53 -58.45 -30.86
C PHE A 2 22.61 -57.26 -31.17
N SER A 3 21.95 -56.70 -30.16
CA SER A 3 21.29 -55.40 -30.26
C SER A 3 22.26 -54.34 -29.76
N LEU A 4 22.85 -53.59 -30.69
CA LEU A 4 23.59 -52.36 -30.39
C LEU A 4 22.57 -51.30 -29.94
N SER A 5 22.48 -51.02 -28.64
CA SER A 5 21.95 -49.72 -28.20
C SER A 5 23.13 -48.76 -28.05
N LEU A 6 23.27 -47.82 -28.98
CA LEU A 6 24.06 -46.62 -28.73
C LEU A 6 23.39 -45.86 -27.58
N GLY A 7 23.92 -46.01 -26.36
CA GLY A 7 23.62 -45.09 -25.27
C GLY A 7 24.18 -43.74 -25.64
N ALA A 8 23.31 -42.74 -25.78
CA ALA A 8 23.65 -41.36 -26.08
C ALA A 8 24.67 -40.84 -25.06
N TRP A 9 25.83 -40.38 -25.54
CA TRP A 9 26.72 -39.54 -24.77
C TRP A 9 26.20 -38.10 -24.84
N GLU A 10 25.02 -37.85 -24.29
CA GLU A 10 24.66 -36.50 -23.87
C GLU A 10 25.27 -36.33 -22.49
N THR A 11 26.53 -35.88 -22.45
CA THR A 11 26.95 -35.06 -21.33
C THR A 11 25.94 -33.91 -21.26
N ASP A 12 25.18 -33.80 -20.18
CA ASP A 12 24.49 -32.56 -19.84
C ASP A 12 25.58 -31.49 -19.73
N ILE A 13 25.84 -30.80 -20.83
CA ILE A 13 26.72 -29.65 -20.84
C ILE A 13 25.95 -28.59 -20.08
N ASP A 14 26.32 -28.37 -18.83
CA ASP A 14 25.79 -27.26 -18.04
C ASP A 14 26.15 -25.96 -18.77
N TYR A 15 25.19 -25.42 -19.51
CA TYR A 15 25.34 -24.17 -20.26
C TYR A 15 25.38 -22.94 -19.35
N ASN A 16 25.23 -23.09 -18.02
CA ASN A 16 25.54 -22.02 -17.08
C ASN A 16 27.06 -21.93 -16.87
N TYR A 17 27.74 -21.37 -17.88
CA TYR A 17 28.98 -20.67 -17.62
C TYR A 17 28.65 -19.49 -16.69
N GLU A 18 28.87 -19.67 -15.39
CA GLU A 18 28.99 -18.55 -14.45
C GLU A 18 30.18 -17.70 -14.89
N TYR A 19 29.96 -16.80 -15.84
CA TYR A 19 30.91 -15.75 -16.13
C TYR A 19 31.11 -14.98 -14.83
N GLN A 20 32.36 -14.93 -14.35
CA GLN A 20 32.73 -13.98 -13.32
C GLN A 20 32.26 -12.61 -13.81
N LYS A 21 31.30 -12.03 -13.08
CA LYS A 21 30.57 -10.82 -13.50
C LYS A 21 31.51 -9.64 -13.82
N ASN A 22 32.77 -9.71 -13.37
CA ASN A 22 33.83 -8.72 -13.54
C ASN A 22 35.19 -9.36 -13.95
N GLY A 23 35.22 -10.23 -14.98
CA GLY A 23 36.45 -10.87 -15.47
C GLY A 23 37.02 -10.21 -16.75
N PRO A 24 38.24 -10.60 -17.18
CA PRO A 24 38.86 -10.08 -18.41
C PRO A 24 38.12 -10.47 -19.70
N TYR A 25 37.16 -11.41 -19.62
CA TYR A 25 36.38 -11.93 -20.76
C TYR A 25 34.86 -11.69 -20.59
N THR A 26 34.46 -10.59 -19.94
CA THR A 26 33.06 -10.17 -19.87
C THR A 26 32.64 -9.53 -21.21
N LYS A 27 31.47 -9.89 -21.76
CA LYS A 27 30.93 -9.27 -23.00
C LYS A 27 30.75 -7.77 -22.78
N PHE A 28 31.00 -6.93 -23.80
CA PHE A 28 30.89 -5.46 -23.67
C PHE A 28 29.52 -5.00 -23.15
N SER A 29 28.42 -5.69 -23.51
CA SER A 29 27.07 -5.45 -23.00
C SER A 29 26.95 -5.67 -21.48
N ASP A 30 27.71 -6.62 -20.94
CA ASP A 30 27.75 -6.96 -19.51
C ASP A 30 28.83 -6.17 -18.77
N TRP A 31 29.81 -5.61 -19.50
CA TRP A 31 30.91 -4.77 -19.01
C TRP A 31 30.53 -3.28 -18.89
N VAL A 32 29.34 -2.86 -19.31
CA VAL A 32 28.84 -1.54 -18.93
C VAL A 32 28.81 -1.52 -17.41
N PRO A 33 29.59 -0.67 -16.72
CA PRO A 33 29.53 -0.61 -15.27
C PRO A 33 28.11 -0.19 -14.93
N TYR A 34 27.27 -1.15 -14.50
CA TYR A 34 25.95 -0.91 -13.95
C TYR A 34 26.08 -0.24 -12.59
N LYS A 35 26.81 0.87 -12.50
CA LYS A 35 26.43 1.95 -11.60
C LYS A 35 25.17 2.57 -12.21
N LEU A 36 24.08 1.79 -12.24
CA LEU A 36 22.76 2.35 -12.08
C LEU A 36 22.92 3.25 -10.87
N HIS A 37 22.90 4.57 -11.09
CA HIS A 37 22.82 5.51 -9.98
C HIS A 37 21.52 5.16 -9.27
N LYS A 38 21.61 4.30 -8.26
CA LYS A 38 20.48 3.98 -7.39
C LYS A 38 20.22 5.27 -6.65
N TRP A 39 19.22 6.00 -7.12
CA TRP A 39 18.80 7.20 -6.45
C TRP A 39 18.19 6.77 -5.12
N GLU A 40 18.88 7.13 -4.03
CA GLU A 40 18.43 6.84 -2.68
C GLU A 40 17.69 8.07 -2.15
N PRO A 41 16.38 7.98 -1.86
CA PRO A 41 15.63 9.09 -1.30
C PRO A 41 16.20 9.47 0.08
N LYS A 42 16.53 10.76 0.27
CA LYS A 42 17.14 11.26 1.50
C LYS A 42 16.19 12.11 2.33
N TYR A 43 15.41 12.94 1.64
CA TYR A 43 14.48 13.90 2.24
C TYR A 43 13.05 13.38 2.21
N LEU A 44 12.18 13.92 3.05
CA LEU A 44 10.77 13.55 3.06
C LEU A 44 10.10 13.75 1.69
N GLU A 45 10.43 14.86 1.02
CA GLU A 45 9.95 15.21 -0.32
C GLU A 45 10.32 14.16 -1.36
N ASP A 46 11.53 13.59 -1.27
CA ASP A 46 12.01 12.55 -2.18
C ASP A 46 11.13 11.29 -2.10
N PHE A 47 10.74 10.89 -0.88
CA PHE A 47 9.81 9.78 -0.69
C PHE A 47 8.41 10.12 -1.17
N TYR A 48 7.98 11.36 -0.96
CA TYR A 48 6.68 11.82 -1.43
C TYR A 48 6.58 11.74 -2.96
N GLU A 49 7.53 12.32 -3.69
CA GLU A 49 7.51 12.30 -5.16
C GLU A 49 7.51 10.87 -5.75
N LEU A 50 8.23 9.93 -5.10
CA LEU A 50 8.29 8.54 -5.57
C LEU A 50 7.06 7.70 -5.21
N TYR A 51 6.57 7.82 -3.97
CA TYR A 51 5.63 6.88 -3.37
C TYR A 51 4.24 7.48 -3.12
N ASN A 52 4.00 8.73 -3.50
CA ASN A 52 2.65 9.30 -3.53
C ASN A 52 1.75 8.53 -4.52
N LEU A 53 0.44 8.52 -4.26
CA LEU A 53 -0.53 7.71 -4.98
C LEU A 53 -0.72 8.19 -6.44
N LYS A 54 -0.20 7.41 -7.40
CA LYS A 54 -0.57 7.35 -8.81
C LYS A 54 -1.84 6.50 -9.04
N GLN A 55 -2.45 6.61 -10.22
CA GLN A 55 -3.82 6.17 -10.48
C GLN A 55 -4.03 4.64 -10.59
N HIS A 56 -2.97 3.84 -10.73
CA HIS A 56 -3.04 2.38 -10.92
C HIS A 56 -2.04 1.67 -9.99
N TYR A 57 -2.53 0.93 -8.98
CA TYR A 57 -1.64 0.15 -8.10
C TYR A 57 -2.08 -1.28 -7.86
N ASN A 58 -1.10 -2.17 -7.90
CA ASN A 58 -1.17 -3.52 -7.37
C ASN A 58 -1.07 -3.50 -5.82
N ASP A 59 -1.47 -4.57 -5.15
CA ASP A 59 -1.41 -4.69 -3.68
C ASP A 59 0.00 -4.56 -3.12
N ASN A 60 0.96 -5.14 -3.83
CA ASN A 60 2.37 -5.05 -3.45
C ASN A 60 2.87 -3.61 -3.49
N GLU A 61 2.39 -2.81 -4.44
CA GLU A 61 2.76 -1.41 -4.57
C GLU A 61 2.11 -0.56 -3.47
N LEU A 62 0.84 -0.81 -3.13
CA LEU A 62 0.19 -0.13 -1.99
C LEU A 62 0.93 -0.41 -0.67
N ARG A 63 1.29 -1.67 -0.41
CA ARG A 63 2.05 -2.06 0.79
C ARG A 63 3.43 -1.41 0.79
N LYS A 64 4.10 -1.37 -0.37
CA LYS A 64 5.39 -0.70 -0.54
C LYS A 64 5.26 0.81 -0.29
N ASN A 65 4.25 1.46 -0.83
CA ASN A 65 4.00 2.88 -0.63
C ASN A 65 3.75 3.18 0.86
N ILE A 66 2.90 2.41 1.53
CA ILE A 66 2.67 2.53 2.98
C ILE A 66 3.99 2.43 3.74
N TYR A 67 4.81 1.42 3.44
CA TYR A 67 6.10 1.23 4.11
C TYR A 67 7.03 2.45 3.94
N TRP A 68 7.20 2.92 2.71
CA TRP A 68 8.11 4.04 2.44
C TRP A 68 7.58 5.38 2.95
N LEU A 69 6.28 5.62 2.88
CA LEU A 69 5.67 6.84 3.41
C LEU A 69 5.74 6.87 4.95
N LYS A 70 5.62 5.72 5.63
CA LYS A 70 5.89 5.65 7.08
C LYS A 70 7.33 6.02 7.41
N ILE A 71 8.29 5.57 6.60
CA ILE A 71 9.69 5.98 6.75
C ILE A 71 9.85 7.48 6.50
N ALA A 72 9.16 8.01 5.49
CA ALA A 72 9.22 9.43 5.11
C ALA A 72 8.84 10.36 6.27
N LEU A 73 7.83 9.99 7.07
CA LEU A 73 7.40 10.77 8.24
C LEU A 73 8.52 11.01 9.28
N GLY A 74 9.54 10.13 9.32
CA GLY A 74 10.71 10.28 10.18
C GLY A 74 11.94 10.93 9.53
N LYS A 75 11.84 11.38 8.27
CA LYS A 75 12.95 11.99 7.53
C LYS A 75 12.94 13.50 7.65
N ARG A 76 14.11 14.10 7.45
CA ARG A 76 14.27 15.55 7.43
C ARG A 76 13.67 16.13 6.14
N PHE A 77 13.12 17.33 6.23
CA PHE A 77 12.74 18.12 5.06
C PHE A 77 13.97 18.63 4.32
N ARG A 78 13.79 18.93 3.04
CA ARG A 78 14.80 19.60 2.23
C ARG A 78 15.00 21.05 2.72
N HIS A 79 16.11 21.68 2.36
CA HIS A 79 16.29 23.11 2.64
C HIS A 79 15.17 23.92 1.95
N PRO A 80 14.63 25.01 2.53
CA PRO A 80 13.51 25.78 1.97
C PRO A 80 13.68 26.18 0.50
N LYS A 81 14.91 26.54 0.10
CA LYS A 81 15.29 26.83 -1.30
C LYS A 81 14.97 25.70 -2.30
N HIS A 82 14.91 24.46 -1.83
CA HIS A 82 14.66 23.26 -2.64
C HIS A 82 13.34 22.58 -2.30
N ALA A 83 12.46 23.23 -1.53
CA ALA A 83 11.10 22.77 -1.28
C ALA A 83 10.32 22.64 -2.59
N LEU A 84 9.23 21.87 -2.57
CA LEU A 84 8.39 21.64 -3.75
C LEU A 84 7.65 22.90 -4.22
N CYS A 85 7.45 23.86 -3.31
CA CYS A 85 6.83 25.15 -3.55
C CYS A 85 7.79 26.26 -3.10
N GLU A 86 7.71 27.42 -3.73
CA GLU A 86 8.47 28.60 -3.31
C GLU A 86 7.98 29.07 -1.94
N THR A 87 8.89 29.12 -0.97
CA THR A 87 8.62 29.64 0.39
C THR A 87 9.57 30.79 0.65
N LYS A 88 9.01 31.99 0.89
CA LYS A 88 9.75 33.23 1.09
C LYS A 88 9.97 33.52 2.57
N THR A 89 9.00 33.17 3.40
CA THR A 89 9.02 33.41 4.85
C THR A 89 9.13 32.11 5.65
N GLU A 90 9.59 32.22 6.90
CA GLU A 90 9.66 31.06 7.80
C GLU A 90 8.27 30.50 8.14
N GLN A 91 7.25 31.38 8.21
CA GLN A 91 5.86 30.98 8.45
C GLN A 91 5.29 30.17 7.29
N GLU A 92 5.56 30.58 6.05
CA GLU A 92 5.23 29.80 4.85
C GLU A 92 5.92 28.43 4.89
N TYR A 93 7.20 28.38 5.26
CA TYR A 93 7.91 27.11 5.36
C TYR A 93 7.40 26.21 6.51
N TYR A 94 6.94 26.81 7.61
CA TYR A 94 6.24 26.08 8.68
C TYR A 94 4.94 25.46 8.17
N LYS A 95 4.10 26.24 7.48
CA LYS A 95 2.87 25.76 6.86
C LYS A 95 3.14 24.63 5.85
N TYR A 96 4.12 24.82 4.97
CA TYR A 96 4.56 23.82 4.00
C TYR A 96 4.84 22.46 4.65
N ARG A 97 5.61 22.43 5.75
CA ARG A 97 5.93 21.18 6.46
C ARG A 97 4.68 20.50 7.02
N ASN A 98 3.76 21.28 7.59
CA ASN A 98 2.50 20.75 8.11
C ASN A 98 1.61 20.20 6.99
N LEU A 99 1.50 20.90 5.85
CA LEU A 99 0.76 20.42 4.68
C LEU A 99 1.33 19.10 4.14
N MET A 100 2.66 18.98 4.07
CA MET A 100 3.32 17.76 3.64
C MET A 100 3.06 16.59 4.60
N PHE A 101 3.13 16.83 5.91
CA PHE A 101 2.78 15.81 6.90
C PHE A 101 1.31 15.42 6.82
N MET A 102 0.40 16.39 6.74
CA MET A 102 -1.03 16.16 6.57
C MET A 102 -1.26 15.25 5.36
N HIS A 103 -0.75 15.65 4.20
CA HIS A 103 -1.01 14.96 2.95
C HIS A 103 -0.39 13.55 2.93
N ILE A 104 0.84 13.35 3.42
CA ILE A 104 1.41 11.99 3.54
C ILE A 104 0.55 11.08 4.42
N ASN A 105 0.06 11.59 5.55
CA ASN A 105 -0.85 10.81 6.42
C ASN A 105 -2.15 10.45 5.68
N ILE A 106 -2.74 11.36 4.91
CA ILE A 106 -3.91 11.09 4.05
C ILE A 106 -3.58 9.98 3.04
N GLN A 107 -2.42 10.01 2.41
CA GLN A 107 -2.04 8.99 1.40
C GLN A 107 -1.83 7.61 2.02
N ILE A 108 -1.25 7.52 3.22
CA ILE A 108 -1.14 6.26 3.97
C ILE A 108 -2.53 5.73 4.31
N MET A 109 -3.41 6.59 4.85
CA MET A 109 -4.79 6.25 5.18
C MET A 109 -5.57 5.75 3.95
N ARG A 110 -5.52 6.49 2.83
CA ARG A 110 -6.17 6.10 1.55
C ARG A 110 -5.65 4.76 1.04
N SER A 111 -4.35 4.48 1.19
CA SER A 111 -3.76 3.20 0.81
C SER A 111 -4.31 2.05 1.66
N TYR A 112 -4.44 2.24 2.97
CA TYR A 112 -5.05 1.26 3.87
C TYR A 112 -6.52 1.02 3.54
N MET A 113 -7.30 2.07 3.31
CA MET A 113 -8.69 1.95 2.88
C MET A 113 -8.83 1.17 1.56
N ARG A 114 -7.93 1.40 0.61
CA ARG A 114 -7.92 0.68 -0.67
C ARG A 114 -7.60 -0.80 -0.49
N LEU A 115 -6.66 -1.14 0.38
CA LEU A 115 -6.37 -2.54 0.75
C LEU A 115 -7.58 -3.18 1.43
N GLY A 116 -8.19 -2.51 2.41
CA GLY A 116 -9.40 -3.00 3.08
C GLY A 116 -10.54 -3.27 2.11
N SER A 117 -10.76 -2.37 1.15
CA SER A 117 -11.81 -2.53 0.12
C SER A 117 -11.61 -3.74 -0.80
N LYS A 118 -10.42 -4.32 -0.90
CA LYS A 118 -10.20 -5.54 -1.70
C LYS A 118 -10.67 -6.79 -0.98
N PHE A 119 -10.57 -6.81 0.35
CA PHE A 119 -11.04 -7.89 1.21
C PHE A 119 -12.51 -7.69 1.64
N ASP A 120 -13.03 -6.47 1.53
CA ASP A 120 -14.44 -6.17 1.78
C ASP A 120 -15.30 -6.43 0.53
N LYS A 121 -15.97 -7.59 0.51
CA LYS A 121 -16.96 -7.92 -0.51
C LYS A 121 -18.17 -6.98 -0.41
N ARG A 122 -18.51 -6.30 -1.51
CA ARG A 122 -19.61 -5.29 -1.53
C ARG A 122 -20.96 -5.82 -1.00
N HIS A 123 -21.38 -6.98 -1.48
CA HIS A 123 -22.64 -7.62 -1.09
C HIS A 123 -22.45 -9.11 -0.77
N VAL A 124 -23.11 -9.58 0.28
CA VAL A 124 -23.14 -10.99 0.69
C VAL A 124 -24.49 -11.58 0.28
N TYR A 125 -24.50 -12.39 -0.76
CA TYR A 125 -25.65 -13.17 -1.23
C TYR A 125 -25.63 -14.58 -0.65
N PHE A 126 -26.75 -15.30 -0.76
CA PHE A 126 -26.89 -16.66 -0.20
C PHE A 126 -25.84 -17.65 -0.73
N TYR A 127 -25.55 -17.64 -2.04
CA TYR A 127 -24.55 -18.52 -2.66
C TYR A 127 -23.11 -18.16 -2.30
N ASN A 128 -22.88 -17.02 -1.64
CA ASN A 128 -21.55 -16.71 -1.13
C ASN A 128 -21.29 -17.42 0.20
N LEU A 129 -22.33 -17.89 0.89
CA LEU A 129 -22.20 -18.53 2.20
C LEU A 129 -21.59 -19.93 2.10
N ASP A 130 -21.57 -20.51 0.91
CA ASP A 130 -20.79 -21.73 0.61
C ASP A 130 -19.29 -21.53 0.92
N PHE A 131 -18.80 -20.28 0.88
CA PHE A 131 -17.43 -19.88 1.22
C PHE A 131 -17.38 -19.10 2.55
N ALA A 132 -18.25 -19.43 3.51
CA ALA A 132 -18.39 -18.69 4.77
C ALA A 132 -17.08 -18.58 5.57
N HIS A 133 -16.27 -19.64 5.60
CA HIS A 133 -14.95 -19.63 6.24
C HIS A 133 -14.03 -18.55 5.66
N GLU A 134 -13.87 -18.53 4.33
CA GLU A 134 -13.02 -17.56 3.62
C GLU A 134 -13.55 -16.13 3.77
N LEU A 135 -14.88 -15.95 3.75
CA LEU A 135 -15.49 -14.64 3.99
C LEU A 135 -15.19 -14.11 5.40
N LYS A 136 -15.26 -14.97 6.41
CA LYS A 136 -14.95 -14.62 7.80
C LYS A 136 -13.48 -14.17 7.93
N GLU A 137 -12.56 -14.89 7.31
CA GLU A 137 -11.14 -14.50 7.26
C GLU A 137 -10.94 -13.17 6.52
N SER A 138 -11.52 -13.05 5.33
CA SER A 138 -11.42 -11.84 4.49
C SER A 138 -11.96 -10.60 5.21
N PHE A 139 -13.12 -10.70 5.86
CA PHE A 139 -13.68 -9.58 6.62
C PHE A 139 -12.84 -9.22 7.83
N THR A 140 -12.22 -10.19 8.49
CA THR A 140 -11.28 -9.92 9.60
C THR A 140 -10.05 -9.15 9.10
N VAL A 141 -9.52 -9.52 7.94
CA VAL A 141 -8.42 -8.79 7.29
C VAL A 141 -8.84 -7.38 6.89
N ALA A 142 -10.02 -7.20 6.28
CA ALA A 142 -10.54 -5.89 5.91
C ALA A 142 -10.67 -4.95 7.13
N GLU A 143 -11.22 -5.48 8.24
CA GLU A 143 -11.39 -4.74 9.49
C GLU A 143 -10.05 -4.23 10.04
N SER A 144 -9.01 -5.07 10.03
CA SER A 144 -7.69 -4.66 10.50
C SER A 144 -7.11 -3.49 9.68
N PHE A 145 -7.28 -3.50 8.36
CA PHE A 145 -6.82 -2.39 7.51
C PHE A 145 -7.59 -1.11 7.74
N TYR A 146 -8.91 -1.19 7.93
CA TYR A 146 -9.71 0.01 8.25
C TYR A 146 -9.32 0.60 9.61
N LYS A 147 -9.07 -0.25 10.62
CA LYS A 147 -8.59 0.20 11.94
C LYS A 147 -7.21 0.84 11.88
N GLU A 148 -6.30 0.28 11.08
CA GLU A 148 -4.96 0.87 10.84
C GLU A 148 -5.03 2.25 10.17
N ALA A 149 -6.09 2.57 9.43
CA ALA A 149 -6.25 3.84 8.74
C ALA A 149 -6.60 5.01 9.68
N ILE A 150 -7.32 4.75 10.77
CA ILE A 150 -7.81 5.73 11.76
C ILE A 150 -6.70 6.64 12.32
N PRO A 151 -5.58 6.12 12.87
CA PRO A 151 -4.56 6.98 13.48
C PRO A 151 -3.90 7.93 12.49
N TYR A 152 -3.82 7.57 11.20
CA TYR A 152 -3.28 8.47 10.17
C TYR A 152 -4.28 9.57 9.82
N TRP A 153 -5.58 9.28 9.86
CA TRP A 153 -6.60 10.32 9.69
C TRP A 153 -6.56 11.37 10.80
N GLU A 154 -6.49 10.93 12.07
CA GLU A 154 -6.42 11.87 13.21
C GLU A 154 -5.17 12.75 13.14
N LYS A 155 -4.02 12.17 12.77
CA LYS A 155 -2.80 12.95 12.52
C LYS A 155 -2.95 13.93 11.37
N ALA A 156 -3.61 13.53 10.29
CA ALA A 156 -3.85 14.43 9.17
C ALA A 156 -4.68 15.65 9.61
N LYS A 157 -5.74 15.44 10.41
CA LYS A 157 -6.52 16.54 11.00
C LYS A 157 -5.66 17.46 11.87
N GLU A 158 -4.86 16.90 12.77
CA GLU A 158 -3.97 17.68 13.64
C GLU A 158 -3.01 18.57 12.82
N TYR A 159 -2.42 18.05 11.75
CA TYR A 159 -1.54 18.84 10.88
C TYR A 159 -2.30 19.83 9.99
N ALA A 160 -3.54 19.52 9.59
CA ALA A 160 -4.40 20.45 8.86
C ALA A 160 -4.72 21.68 9.73
N ASP A 161 -5.04 21.48 11.00
CA ASP A 161 -5.30 22.56 11.96
C ASP A 161 -4.06 23.43 12.18
N LYS A 162 -2.88 22.82 12.38
CA LYS A 162 -1.60 23.55 12.50
C LYS A 162 -1.24 24.32 11.23
N ALA A 163 -1.53 23.76 10.06
CA ALA A 163 -1.33 24.47 8.79
C ALA A 163 -2.30 25.66 8.64
N ASN A 164 -3.47 25.58 9.26
CA ASN A 164 -4.49 26.64 9.21
C ASN A 164 -4.16 27.85 10.10
N GLU A 165 -3.24 27.73 11.05
CA GLU A 165 -2.75 28.84 11.87
C GLU A 165 -2.07 29.94 11.03
N VAL A 166 -1.53 29.58 9.85
CA VAL A 166 -0.85 30.52 8.95
C VAL A 166 -1.80 30.96 7.82
N PRO A 167 -2.21 32.23 7.78
CA PRO A 167 -3.20 32.76 6.84
C PRO A 167 -2.60 33.11 5.47
N VAL A 168 -1.76 32.24 4.92
CA VAL A 168 -1.12 32.39 3.61
C VAL A 168 -1.24 31.10 2.85
N ASP A 169 -1.84 31.10 1.67
CA ASP A 169 -1.96 29.89 0.85
C ASP A 169 -0.68 29.64 0.04
N LEU A 170 -0.27 28.37 -0.01
CA LEU A 170 0.91 27.93 -0.75
C LEU A 170 0.50 27.25 -2.07
N ASP A 171 1.30 27.45 -3.11
CA ASP A 171 1.08 26.77 -4.39
C ASP A 171 1.59 25.31 -4.34
N LEU A 172 0.78 24.43 -3.74
CA LEU A 172 1.02 22.99 -3.59
C LEU A 172 -0.08 22.17 -4.29
N GLY A 173 -0.70 22.74 -5.33
CA GLY A 173 -1.78 22.11 -6.09
C GLY A 173 -3.00 21.80 -5.22
N THR A 174 -3.45 20.55 -5.20
CA THR A 174 -4.69 20.14 -4.50
C THR A 174 -4.53 20.03 -2.99
N ILE A 175 -3.30 20.03 -2.46
CA ILE A 175 -3.04 19.83 -1.02
C ILE A 175 -3.70 20.93 -0.19
N GLU A 176 -3.66 22.18 -0.66
CA GLU A 176 -4.31 23.28 0.06
C GLU A 176 -5.84 23.18 0.04
N THR A 177 -6.39 22.67 -1.06
CA THR A 177 -7.83 22.41 -1.15
C THR A 177 -8.23 21.32 -0.18
N GLU A 178 -7.46 20.22 -0.11
CA GLU A 178 -7.71 19.13 0.85
C GLU A 178 -7.65 19.66 2.30
N ARG A 179 -6.65 20.48 2.65
CA ARG A 179 -6.56 21.13 3.98
C ARG A 179 -7.81 21.94 4.29
N TYR A 180 -8.26 22.77 3.36
CA TYR A 180 -9.47 23.57 3.52
C TYR A 180 -10.72 22.69 3.70
N GLU A 181 -10.87 21.62 2.93
CA GLU A 181 -12.01 20.69 3.05
C GLU A 181 -12.03 19.94 4.39
N ILE A 182 -10.86 19.57 4.92
CA ILE A 182 -10.74 18.91 6.22
C ILE A 182 -11.14 19.87 7.34
N VAL A 183 -10.57 21.08 7.35
CA VAL A 183 -10.84 22.09 8.39
C VAL A 183 -12.30 22.55 8.37
N THR A 184 -12.91 22.66 7.18
CA THR A 184 -14.33 23.01 7.04
C THR A 184 -15.28 21.85 7.30
N GLY A 185 -14.76 20.62 7.48
CA GLY A 185 -15.57 19.41 7.68
C GLY A 185 -16.29 18.91 6.43
N LYS A 186 -15.98 19.45 5.24
CA LYS A 186 -16.51 18.92 3.97
C LYS A 186 -15.96 17.53 3.67
N LEU A 187 -14.71 17.28 4.08
CA LEU A 187 -14.04 16.00 3.93
C LEU A 187 -13.79 15.40 5.31
N ASP A 188 -14.58 14.39 5.67
CA ASP A 188 -14.41 13.62 6.89
C ASP A 188 -14.19 12.13 6.57
N PHE A 189 -12.91 11.72 6.53
CA PHE A 189 -12.58 10.31 6.35
C PHE A 189 -12.91 9.45 7.57
N GLY A 190 -13.05 10.03 8.76
CA GLY A 190 -13.42 9.30 9.98
C GLY A 190 -14.82 8.73 9.82
N HIS A 191 -15.78 9.58 9.45
CA HIS A 191 -17.15 9.14 9.15
C HIS A 191 -17.21 8.10 8.03
N ILE A 192 -16.37 8.23 6.99
CA ILE A 192 -16.31 7.26 5.89
C ILE A 192 -15.80 5.92 6.41
N ILE A 193 -14.70 5.88 7.17
CA ILE A 193 -14.13 4.66 7.74
C ILE A 193 -15.15 3.98 8.68
N ASP A 194 -15.81 4.74 9.55
CA ASP A 194 -16.84 4.23 10.45
C ASP A 194 -18.02 3.61 9.68
N THR A 195 -18.44 4.25 8.59
CA THR A 195 -19.49 3.72 7.71
C THR A 195 -19.07 2.38 7.10
N HIS A 196 -17.81 2.24 6.67
CA HIS A 196 -17.28 0.97 6.17
C HIS A 196 -17.24 -0.11 7.25
N LEU A 197 -16.76 0.21 8.46
CA LEU A 197 -16.73 -0.71 9.59
C LEU A 197 -18.14 -1.18 9.99
N ASN A 198 -19.10 -0.26 10.09
CA ASN A 198 -20.49 -0.60 10.41
C ASN A 198 -21.12 -1.53 9.38
N ARG A 199 -20.86 -1.30 8.09
CA ARG A 199 -21.32 -2.18 7.00
C ARG A 199 -20.65 -3.55 7.08
N LEU A 200 -19.36 -3.60 7.39
CA LEU A 200 -18.59 -4.82 7.54
C LEU A 200 -19.11 -5.67 8.71
N ASP A 201 -19.42 -5.04 9.85
CA ASP A 201 -20.02 -5.72 11.01
C ASP A 201 -21.36 -6.36 10.68
N GLY A 202 -22.21 -5.69 9.89
CA GLY A 202 -23.45 -6.28 9.39
C GLY A 202 -23.21 -7.55 8.57
N LYS A 203 -22.20 -7.54 7.68
CA LYS A 203 -21.83 -8.71 6.86
C LYS A 203 -21.25 -9.84 7.71
N LYS A 204 -20.41 -9.51 8.70
CA LYS A 204 -19.84 -10.49 9.63
C LYS A 204 -20.93 -11.20 10.43
N LYS A 205 -21.97 -10.48 10.87
CA LYS A 205 -23.12 -11.07 11.55
C LYS A 205 -23.82 -12.12 10.69
N ILE A 206 -24.13 -11.80 9.43
CA ILE A 206 -24.76 -12.74 8.49
C ILE A 206 -23.93 -14.03 8.35
N VAL A 207 -22.61 -13.90 8.17
CA VAL A 207 -21.72 -15.06 8.05
C VAL A 207 -21.65 -15.85 9.36
N SER A 208 -21.58 -15.18 10.51
CA SER A 208 -21.54 -15.85 11.81
C SER A 208 -22.84 -16.60 12.13
N GLU A 209 -24.00 -16.04 11.78
CA GLU A 209 -25.30 -16.70 11.93
C GLU A 209 -25.42 -17.93 11.03
N TYR A 210 -24.83 -17.90 9.83
CA TYR A 210 -24.78 -19.04 8.94
C TYR A 210 -23.89 -20.15 9.49
N LEU A 211 -22.66 -19.83 9.93
CA LEU A 211 -21.73 -20.79 10.53
C LEU A 211 -22.26 -21.39 11.84
N ALA A 212 -23.05 -20.64 12.61
CA ALA A 212 -23.71 -21.17 13.80
C ALA A 212 -24.79 -22.21 13.48
N LYS A 213 -25.43 -22.12 12.31
CA LYS A 213 -26.42 -23.11 11.84
C LYS A 213 -25.76 -24.32 11.17
N TYR A 214 -24.66 -24.10 10.47
CA TYR A 214 -23.93 -25.11 9.68
C TYR A 214 -22.45 -25.11 10.08
N PRO A 215 -22.09 -25.71 11.22
CA PRO A 215 -20.71 -25.71 11.72
C PRO A 215 -19.74 -26.44 10.77
N GLU A 216 -20.22 -27.41 10.00
CA GLU A 216 -19.45 -28.10 8.96
C GLU A 216 -18.92 -27.18 7.85
N ALA A 217 -19.57 -26.03 7.63
CA ALA A 217 -19.17 -25.05 6.62
C ALA A 217 -18.00 -24.14 7.08
N ASP A 218 -17.51 -24.27 8.32
CA ASP A 218 -16.28 -23.58 8.80
C ASP A 218 -14.99 -24.35 8.45
N ALA A 219 -15.10 -25.49 7.76
CA ALA A 219 -13.95 -26.19 7.20
C ALA A 219 -13.39 -25.41 5.99
N LYS A 220 -12.06 -25.43 5.81
CA LYS A 220 -11.44 -24.83 4.62
C LYS A 220 -11.92 -25.57 3.38
N ALA A 221 -12.17 -24.83 2.30
CA ALA A 221 -12.60 -25.42 1.03
C ALA A 221 -11.65 -26.51 0.51
N LEU A 222 -10.33 -26.39 0.79
CA LEU A 222 -9.32 -27.41 0.46
C LEU A 222 -9.53 -28.72 1.23
N ASP A 223 -9.85 -28.64 2.53
CA ASP A 223 -10.04 -29.81 3.39
C ASP A 223 -11.32 -30.58 3.02
N LEU A 224 -12.30 -29.90 2.43
CA LEU A 224 -13.53 -30.50 1.93
C LEU A 224 -13.31 -31.31 0.63
N ILE A 225 -12.37 -30.88 -0.23
CA ILE A 225 -12.04 -31.58 -1.48
C ILE A 225 -11.34 -32.91 -1.18
N ASP A 226 -10.42 -32.92 -0.21
CA ASP A 226 -9.65 -34.11 0.18
C ASP A 226 -10.49 -35.17 0.91
N GLN A 227 -11.66 -34.81 1.46
CA GLN A 227 -12.59 -35.76 2.08
C GLN A 227 -13.49 -36.48 1.06
N THR A 228 -13.56 -35.97 -0.18
CA THR A 228 -14.41 -36.51 -1.25
C THR A 228 -13.66 -37.36 -2.28
N ASN A 229 -12.33 -37.48 -2.14
CA ASN A 229 -11.46 -38.35 -2.93
C ASN A 229 -10.95 -39.53 -2.09
#